data_AF-A0A914XUJ0-F1
#
_entry.id   AF-A0A914XUJ0-F1
#
_cell.length_a   1.000
_cell.length_b   1.000
_cell.length_c   1.000
_cell.angle_alpha   90.00
_cell.angle_beta   90.00
_cell.angle_gamma   90.00
#
_symmetry.space_group_name_H-M   'P 1'
#
loop_
_entity.id
_entity.type
_entity.pdbx_description
1 polymer ?
#
loop_
_entity_poly.entity_id
_entity_poly.type
_entity_poly.pdbx_seq_one_letter_code
_entity_poly.pdbx_strand_id
1 'polypeptide(L)'
;MIKAYVIFVAFFAATTTTIFAELELSHEECKEIGFNPETLKCSACEKLSQFQLEEILTDCQRCCTKDITETHERFPLAVFEVCECNLGRFPQVNAFVKSEMKDNWGNKVKVKQVRGTLPTILLKSSDGRTQRTLNIEKWDTDTITDFLNDWLEQ
;
A
#
# COMPACT_ATOMS: atom_id res chain seq x y z
N MET A 1 -37.23 11.22 -52.55
CA MET A 1 -37.45 11.81 -51.20
C MET A 1 -36.97 10.90 -50.06
N ILE A 2 -37.25 9.59 -50.08
CA ILE A 2 -36.84 8.64 -49.03
C ILE A 2 -35.30 8.50 -48.87
N LYS A 3 -34.54 8.53 -49.96
CA LYS A 3 -33.05 8.44 -49.91
C LYS A 3 -32.40 9.63 -49.18
N ALA A 4 -32.99 10.82 -49.27
CA ALA A 4 -32.48 12.02 -48.58
C ALA A 4 -32.76 11.94 -47.07
N TYR A 5 -33.90 11.38 -46.68
CA TYR A 5 -34.26 11.16 -45.27
C TYR A 5 -33.35 10.11 -44.60
N VAL A 6 -33.04 9.02 -45.32
CA VAL A 6 -32.13 7.97 -44.81
C VAL A 6 -30.70 8.49 -44.65
N ILE A 7 -30.22 9.33 -45.57
CA ILE A 7 -28.90 9.97 -45.45
C ILE A 7 -28.86 10.96 -44.27
N PHE A 8 -29.95 11.69 -44.03
CA PHE A 8 -30.06 12.64 -42.92
C PHE A 8 -30.12 11.94 -41.55
N VAL A 9 -30.84 10.81 -41.45
CA VAL A 9 -30.90 9.98 -40.23
C VAL A 9 -29.56 9.29 -39.95
N ALA A 10 -28.84 8.84 -40.99
CA ALA A 10 -27.52 8.23 -40.83
C ALA A 10 -26.45 9.25 -40.35
N PHE A 11 -26.57 10.53 -40.73
CA PHE A 11 -25.67 11.58 -40.26
C PHE A 11 -25.88 11.96 -38.79
N PHE A 12 -27.13 11.92 -38.31
CA PHE A 12 -27.45 12.23 -36.91
C PHE A 12 -27.02 11.13 -35.93
N ALA A 13 -26.97 9.87 -36.38
CA ALA A 13 -26.53 8.74 -35.57
C ALA A 13 -25.00 8.63 -35.39
N ALA A 14 -24.20 9.37 -36.19
CA ALA A 14 -22.75 9.24 -36.23
C ALA A 14 -21.98 10.22 -35.32
N THR A 15 -22.66 11.09 -34.55
CA THR A 15 -21.99 12.18 -33.81
C THR A 15 -22.06 12.10 -32.29
N THR A 16 -22.63 11.05 -31.70
CA THR A 16 -22.55 10.86 -30.24
C THR A 16 -21.30 10.06 -29.88
N THR A 17 -20.12 10.63 -30.11
CA THR A 17 -18.92 10.23 -29.36
C THR A 17 -19.10 10.75 -27.94
N THR A 18 -19.55 9.88 -27.02
CA THR A 18 -19.58 10.19 -25.59
C THR A 18 -18.15 10.38 -25.10
N ILE A 19 -17.77 11.62 -24.86
CA ILE A 19 -16.56 11.98 -24.12
C ILE A 19 -16.83 11.57 -22.66
N PHE A 20 -16.25 10.47 -22.19
CA PHE A 20 -16.12 10.22 -20.76
C PHE A 20 -15.02 11.17 -20.26
N ALA A 21 -15.40 12.39 -19.89
CA ALA A 21 -14.56 13.22 -19.06
C ALA A 21 -14.60 12.63 -17.65
N GLU A 22 -13.47 12.15 -17.15
CA GLU A 22 -13.27 11.94 -15.71
C GLU A 22 -13.45 13.31 -15.04
N LEU A 23 -14.66 13.59 -14.57
CA LEU A 23 -14.99 14.85 -13.92
C LEU A 23 -14.44 14.79 -12.50
N GLU A 24 -13.23 15.31 -12.30
CA GLU A 24 -12.69 15.58 -10.97
C GLU A 24 -13.70 16.45 -10.21
N LEU A 25 -14.10 16.01 -9.00
CA LEU A 25 -14.98 16.79 -8.14
C LEU A 25 -14.19 17.97 -7.56
N SER A 26 -14.84 19.11 -7.38
CA SER A 26 -14.25 20.21 -6.62
C SER A 26 -13.99 19.80 -5.17
N HIS A 27 -13.11 20.52 -4.48
CA HIS A 27 -12.81 20.23 -3.08
C HIS A 27 -14.06 20.38 -2.19
N GLU A 28 -14.93 21.32 -2.53
CA GLU A 28 -16.20 21.56 -1.86
C GLU A 28 -17.16 20.37 -2.04
N GLU A 29 -17.36 19.89 -3.27
CA GLU A 29 -18.22 18.74 -3.54
C GLU A 29 -17.72 17.46 -2.84
N CYS A 30 -16.40 17.25 -2.82
CA CYS A 30 -15.79 16.15 -2.07
C CYS A 30 -16.09 16.24 -0.57
N LYS A 31 -16.04 17.44 0.02
CA LYS A 31 -16.37 17.66 1.43
C LYS A 31 -17.86 17.44 1.70
N GLU A 32 -18.75 17.82 0.78
CA GLU A 32 -20.20 17.61 0.90
C GLU A 32 -20.60 16.13 0.92
N ILE A 33 -19.91 15.29 0.14
CA ILE A 33 -20.12 13.83 0.14
C ILE A 33 -19.28 13.08 1.19
N GLY A 34 -18.56 13.82 2.05
CA GLY A 34 -17.87 13.28 3.23
C GLY A 34 -16.39 12.91 3.05
N PHE A 35 -15.77 13.22 1.91
CA PHE A 35 -14.34 13.04 1.68
C PHE A 35 -13.53 14.29 2.04
N ASN A 36 -12.34 14.10 2.63
CA ASN A 36 -11.39 15.18 2.82
C ASN A 36 -10.28 15.13 1.74
N PRO A 37 -10.38 15.92 0.66
CA PRO A 37 -9.46 15.85 -0.47
C PRO A 37 -8.01 16.22 -0.11
N GLU A 38 -7.81 17.00 0.97
CA GLU A 38 -6.48 17.43 1.42
C GLU A 38 -5.66 16.27 2.01
N THR A 39 -6.33 15.26 2.59
CA THR A 39 -5.68 14.13 3.27
C THR A 39 -5.92 12.79 2.58
N LEU A 40 -6.94 12.69 1.73
CA LEU A 40 -7.33 11.45 1.07
C LEU A 40 -6.32 11.08 -0.02
N LYS A 41 -5.71 9.90 0.11
CA LYS A 41 -4.81 9.31 -0.88
C LYS A 41 -5.50 8.25 -1.72
N CYS A 42 -5.14 8.14 -2.99
CA CYS A 42 -5.80 7.20 -3.91
C CYS A 42 -5.57 5.73 -3.52
N SER A 43 -4.42 5.42 -2.93
CA SER A 43 -4.11 4.12 -2.32
C SER A 43 -5.11 3.69 -1.23
N ALA A 44 -5.72 4.64 -0.52
CA ALA A 44 -6.76 4.35 0.46
C ALA A 44 -8.09 3.95 -0.21
N CYS A 45 -8.42 4.56 -1.35
CA CYS A 45 -9.61 4.21 -2.12
C CYS A 45 -9.53 2.78 -2.67
N GLU A 46 -8.36 2.34 -3.13
CA GLU A 46 -8.16 0.98 -3.65
C GLU A 46 -8.48 -0.11 -2.61
N LYS A 47 -8.21 0.16 -1.32
CA LYS A 47 -8.50 -0.76 -0.21
C LYS A 47 -10.00 -0.92 0.05
N LEU A 48 -10.87 -0.01 -0.41
CA LEU A 48 -12.32 -0.09 -0.20
C LEU A 48 -12.95 -1.35 -0.82
N SER A 49 -12.39 -1.82 -1.93
CA SER A 49 -12.79 -3.08 -2.58
C SER A 49 -12.64 -4.31 -1.67
N GLN A 50 -11.67 -4.28 -0.75
CA GLN A 50 -11.43 -5.36 0.21
C GLN A 50 -12.52 -5.46 1.29
N PHE A 51 -13.24 -4.36 1.52
CA PHE A 51 -14.29 -4.25 2.53
C PHE A 51 -15.71 -4.23 1.95
N GLN A 52 -15.88 -4.56 0.66
CA GLN A 52 -17.17 -4.51 -0.04
C GLN A 52 -17.80 -3.10 -0.06
N LEU A 53 -16.97 -2.05 0.00
CA LEU A 53 -17.40 -0.64 -0.06
C LEU A 53 -17.25 -0.09 -1.49
N GLU A 54 -17.70 -0.87 -2.47
CA GLU A 54 -17.57 -0.55 -3.90
C GLU A 54 -18.44 0.64 -4.31
N GLU A 55 -19.56 0.85 -3.62
CA GLU A 55 -20.51 1.94 -3.90
C GLU A 55 -19.87 3.34 -3.80
N ILE A 56 -18.86 3.50 -2.93
CA ILE A 56 -18.17 4.78 -2.70
C ILE A 56 -16.81 4.85 -3.39
N LEU A 57 -16.38 3.78 -4.07
CA LEU A 57 -15.06 3.70 -4.71
C LEU A 57 -14.90 4.79 -5.77
N THR A 58 -15.91 4.97 -6.62
CA THR A 58 -15.90 5.96 -7.71
C THR A 58 -15.78 7.38 -7.16
N ASP A 59 -16.53 7.72 -6.12
CA ASP A 59 -16.48 9.04 -5.51
C ASP A 59 -15.17 9.28 -4.75
N CYS A 60 -14.65 8.24 -4.08
CA CYS A 60 -13.33 8.29 -3.43
C CYS A 60 -12.23 8.57 -4.45
N GLN A 61 -12.22 7.87 -5.59
CA GLN A 61 -11.23 8.05 -6.66
C GLN A 61 -11.28 9.44 -7.29
N ARG A 62 -12.46 10.06 -7.34
CA ARG A 62 -12.64 11.43 -7.86
C ARG A 62 -12.20 12.51 -6.87
N CYS A 63 -12.01 12.16 -5.59
CA CYS A 63 -11.67 13.07 -4.50
C CYS A 63 -10.26 12.87 -3.95
N CYS A 64 -9.53 11.84 -4.38
CA CYS A 64 -8.23 11.50 -3.83
C CYS A 64 -7.09 12.27 -4.51
N THR A 65 -6.05 12.56 -3.72
CA THR A 65 -4.78 13.03 -4.27
C THR A 65 -3.91 11.83 -4.64
N LYS A 66 -3.36 11.83 -5.86
CA LYS A 66 -2.40 10.80 -6.29
C LYS A 66 -1.26 10.68 -5.28
N ASP A 67 -0.98 9.46 -4.89
CA ASP A 67 0.14 9.14 -4.01
C ASP A 67 1.45 9.56 -4.69
N ILE A 68 2.22 10.43 -4.03
CA ILE A 68 3.63 10.60 -4.36
C ILE A 68 4.30 9.37 -3.76
N THR A 69 4.62 8.39 -4.59
CA THR A 69 5.44 7.27 -4.15
C THR A 69 6.83 7.82 -3.84
N GLU A 70 7.13 8.01 -2.55
CA GLU A 70 8.51 8.20 -2.13
C GLU A 70 9.24 6.89 -2.46
N THR A 71 9.90 6.87 -3.62
CA THR A 71 10.75 5.76 -4.03
C THR A 71 11.96 5.74 -3.11
N HIS A 72 11.83 5.05 -1.99
CA HIS A 72 12.94 4.75 -1.11
C HIS A 72 13.71 3.55 -1.66
N GLU A 73 15.00 3.50 -1.31
CA GLU A 73 15.85 2.35 -1.63
C GLU A 73 15.31 1.10 -0.94
N ARG A 74 15.19 0.01 -1.69
CA ARG A 74 14.84 -1.32 -1.18
C ARG A 74 16.10 -2.12 -0.89
N PHE A 75 15.98 -3.09 0.00
CA PHE A 75 17.11 -3.85 0.50
C PHE A 75 16.96 -5.35 0.19
N PRO A 76 18.05 -6.06 -0.15
CA PRO A 76 18.00 -7.48 -0.43
C PRO A 76 17.79 -8.36 0.81
N LEU A 77 18.08 -7.85 2.02
CA LEU A 77 18.06 -8.65 3.23
C LEU A 77 17.66 -7.82 4.47
N ALA A 78 16.80 -8.39 5.31
CA ALA A 78 16.49 -7.94 6.66
C ALA A 78 16.96 -8.97 7.71
N VAL A 79 17.59 -8.49 8.78
CA VAL A 79 18.03 -9.31 9.91
C VAL A 79 17.36 -8.81 11.19
N PHE A 80 16.56 -9.66 11.83
CA PHE A 80 15.98 -9.43 13.14
C PHE A 80 17.00 -9.81 14.21
N GLU A 81 17.47 -8.83 14.98
CA GLU A 81 18.25 -9.08 16.19
C GLU A 81 17.31 -9.11 17.40
N VAL A 82 17.26 -10.26 18.07
CA VAL A 82 16.37 -10.50 19.23
C VAL A 82 17.14 -11.21 20.35
N CYS A 83 16.69 -11.07 21.60
CA CYS A 83 17.13 -11.94 22.69
C CYS A 83 15.98 -12.86 23.12
N GLU A 84 16.15 -14.17 23.01
CA GLU A 84 15.20 -15.13 23.61
C GLU A 84 14.90 -14.86 25.09
N CYS A 85 15.86 -14.29 25.83
CA CYS A 85 15.72 -13.93 27.23
C CYS A 85 14.65 -12.87 27.53
N ASN A 86 14.35 -11.97 26.58
CA ASN A 86 13.39 -10.89 26.76
C ASN A 86 12.27 -10.88 25.70
N LEU A 87 12.37 -11.71 24.66
CA LEU A 87 11.43 -11.75 23.54
C LEU A 87 9.99 -12.02 23.98
N GLY A 88 9.79 -12.76 25.08
CA GLY A 88 8.47 -12.98 25.68
C GLY A 88 7.74 -11.70 26.12
N ARG A 89 8.46 -10.58 26.33
CA ARG A 89 7.88 -9.27 26.63
C ARG A 89 7.32 -8.55 25.40
N PHE A 90 7.60 -9.05 24.20
CA PHE A 90 7.18 -8.47 22.93
C PHE A 90 6.36 -9.51 22.14
N PRO A 91 5.09 -9.76 22.55
CA PRO A 91 4.32 -10.89 22.02
C PRO A 91 4.15 -10.87 20.50
N GLN A 92 3.94 -9.69 19.92
CA GLN A 92 3.76 -9.52 18.48
C GLN A 92 5.04 -9.86 17.70
N VAL A 93 6.18 -9.31 18.12
CA VAL A 93 7.47 -9.63 17.50
C VAL A 93 7.86 -11.10 17.72
N ASN A 94 7.59 -11.65 18.92
CA ASN A 94 7.79 -13.05 19.21
C ASN A 94 6.96 -13.95 18.30
N ALA A 95 5.69 -13.60 18.06
CA ALA A 95 4.81 -14.30 17.14
C ALA A 95 5.36 -14.29 15.72
N PHE A 96 5.78 -13.12 15.21
CA PHE A 96 6.37 -13.01 13.87
C PHE A 96 7.65 -13.86 13.73
N VAL A 97 8.58 -13.75 14.67
CA VAL A 97 9.92 -14.37 14.59
C VAL A 97 9.89 -15.89 14.81
N LYS A 98 8.96 -16.41 15.62
CA LYS A 98 8.87 -17.85 15.92
C LYS A 98 7.89 -18.62 15.04
N SER A 99 6.93 -17.95 14.42
CA SER A 99 6.00 -18.59 13.49
C SER A 99 6.62 -18.77 12.11
N GLU A 100 5.89 -19.48 11.24
CA GLU A 100 6.20 -19.61 9.82
C GLU A 100 5.99 -18.29 9.04
N MET A 101 5.45 -17.23 9.67
CA MET A 101 5.20 -15.95 9.00
C MET A 101 6.45 -15.36 8.36
N LYS A 102 7.61 -15.43 9.04
CA LYS A 102 8.89 -14.93 8.49
C LYS A 102 9.32 -15.65 7.21
N ASP A 103 8.81 -16.87 6.98
CA ASP A 103 9.20 -17.69 5.83
C ASP A 103 8.51 -17.22 4.54
N ASN A 104 7.50 -16.33 4.64
CA ASN A 104 6.88 -15.66 3.50
C ASN A 104 7.89 -14.85 2.65
N TRP A 105 9.03 -14.46 3.21
CA TRP A 105 10.11 -13.75 2.53
C TRP A 105 11.32 -14.64 2.22
N GLY A 106 11.19 -15.97 2.33
CA GLY A 106 12.23 -16.94 2.01
C GLY A 106 13.55 -16.67 2.73
N ASN A 107 14.64 -16.50 1.98
CA ASN A 107 15.97 -16.25 2.52
C ASN A 107 16.30 -14.76 2.78
N LYS A 108 15.36 -13.85 2.49
CA LYS A 108 15.53 -12.40 2.64
C LYS A 108 15.32 -11.93 4.09
N VAL A 109 14.61 -12.72 4.90
CA VAL A 109 14.43 -12.44 6.34
C VAL A 109 15.22 -13.45 7.16
N LYS A 110 16.09 -12.95 8.04
CA LYS A 110 16.90 -13.78 8.95
C LYS A 110 16.71 -13.35 10.38
N VAL A 111 16.87 -14.28 11.30
CA VAL A 111 16.79 -14.03 12.74
C VAL A 111 18.15 -14.33 13.35
N LYS A 112 18.67 -13.39 14.12
CA LYS A 112 19.95 -13.49 14.82
C LYS A 112 19.72 -13.30 16.32
N GLN A 113 20.18 -14.26 17.10
CA GLN A 113 20.12 -14.19 18.56
C GLN A 113 21.26 -13.32 19.09
N VAL A 114 20.91 -12.24 19.78
CA VAL A 114 21.85 -11.31 20.42
C VAL A 114 21.41 -11.07 21.86
N ARG A 115 22.25 -11.48 22.81
CA ARG A 115 21.89 -11.39 24.24
C ARG A 115 21.71 -9.95 24.68
N GLY A 116 20.63 -9.69 25.42
CA GLY A 116 20.32 -8.37 25.99
C GLY A 116 19.80 -7.34 25.00
N THR A 117 19.69 -7.67 23.71
CA THR A 117 19.16 -6.72 22.72
C THR A 117 17.65 -6.57 22.83
N LEU A 118 17.14 -5.38 22.51
CA LEU A 118 15.72 -5.16 22.24
C LEU A 118 15.42 -5.56 20.79
N PRO A 119 14.21 -6.02 20.48
CA PRO A 119 13.87 -6.41 19.12
C PRO A 119 14.13 -5.30 18.10
N THR A 120 15.00 -5.61 17.14
CA THR A 120 15.54 -4.64 16.18
C THR A 120 15.62 -5.27 14.78
N ILE A 121 15.24 -4.52 13.75
CA ILE A 121 15.44 -4.90 12.34
C ILE A 121 16.65 -4.17 11.78
N LEU A 122 17.56 -4.91 11.15
CA LEU A 122 18.70 -4.39 10.42
C LEU A 122 18.51 -4.65 8.92
N LEU A 123 18.42 -3.59 8.12
CA LEU A 123 18.38 -3.69 6.67
C LEU A 123 19.81 -3.72 6.12
N LYS A 124 20.06 -4.70 5.25
CA LYS A 124 21.39 -5.07 4.76
C LYS A 124 21.46 -4.83 3.25
N SER A 125 22.57 -4.25 2.80
CA SER A 125 22.89 -4.17 1.37
C SER A 125 23.35 -5.54 0.84
N SER A 126 23.55 -5.64 -0.48
CA SER A 126 23.98 -6.87 -1.17
C SER A 126 25.35 -7.38 -0.72
N ASP A 127 26.18 -6.49 -0.17
CA ASP A 127 27.47 -6.81 0.44
C ASP A 127 27.40 -7.22 1.92
N GLY A 128 26.20 -7.26 2.51
CA GLY A 128 25.97 -7.63 3.90
C GLY A 128 26.24 -6.52 4.93
N ARG A 129 26.53 -5.28 4.51
CA ARG A 129 26.64 -4.13 5.42
C ARG A 129 25.26 -3.65 5.89
N THR A 130 25.15 -3.26 7.15
CA THR A 130 23.94 -2.64 7.70
C THR A 130 23.82 -1.22 7.16
N GLN A 131 22.73 -0.94 6.46
CA GLN A 131 22.41 0.40 5.97
C GLN A 131 21.41 1.10 6.90
N ARG A 132 20.47 0.36 7.48
CA ARG A 132 19.47 0.91 8.41
C ARG A 132 19.23 -0.01 9.59
N THR A 133 18.90 0.59 10.73
CA THR A 133 18.58 -0.10 12.00
C THR A 133 17.32 0.51 12.57
N LEU A 134 16.33 -0.31 12.90
CA LEU A 134 15.01 0.13 13.36
C LEU A 134 14.61 -0.63 14.62
N ASN A 135 14.16 0.09 15.64
CA ASN A 135 13.57 -0.49 16.83
C ASN A 135 12.11 -0.88 16.52
N ILE A 136 11.73 -2.12 16.86
CA ILE A 136 10.41 -2.66 16.56
C ILE A 136 9.65 -3.13 17.81
N GLU A 137 10.02 -2.62 18.99
CA GLU A 137 9.41 -3.04 20.26
C GLU A 137 7.89 -2.85 20.32
N LYS A 138 7.40 -1.84 19.59
CA LYS A 138 5.98 -1.43 19.58
C LYS A 138 5.24 -1.87 18.33
N TRP A 139 5.88 -2.60 17.42
CA TRP A 139 5.25 -3.00 16.16
C TRP A 139 4.40 -4.25 16.37
N ASP A 140 3.25 -4.28 15.71
CA ASP A 140 2.46 -5.49 15.53
C ASP A 140 2.92 -6.30 14.31
N THR A 141 2.34 -7.48 14.11
CA THR A 141 2.68 -8.38 13.00
C THR A 141 2.38 -7.79 11.64
N ASP A 142 1.33 -6.97 11.55
CA ASP A 142 0.82 -6.41 10.31
C ASP A 142 1.75 -5.27 9.88
N THR A 143 2.13 -4.40 10.81
CA THR A 143 3.14 -3.36 10.61
C THR A 143 4.48 -3.95 10.16
N ILE A 144 4.93 -5.06 10.77
CA ILE A 144 6.15 -5.75 10.34
C ILE A 144 6.00 -6.27 8.90
N THR A 145 4.85 -6.86 8.57
CA THR A 145 4.58 -7.42 7.24
C THR A 145 4.57 -6.35 6.17
N ASP A 146 3.82 -5.28 6.38
CA ASP A 146 3.74 -4.13 5.48
C ASP A 146 5.11 -3.50 5.28
N PHE A 147 5.85 -3.30 6.38
CA PHE A 147 7.21 -2.79 6.33
C PHE A 147 8.13 -3.66 5.47
N LEU A 148 8.12 -4.98 5.64
CA LEU A 148 8.97 -5.86 4.85
C LEU A 148 8.58 -5.88 3.36
N ASN A 149 7.29 -5.79 3.04
CA ASN A 149 6.81 -5.74 1.67
C ASN A 149 7.23 -4.46 0.94
N ASP A 150 7.26 -3.35 1.67
CA ASP A 150 7.65 -2.05 1.10
C ASP A 150 9.17 -1.94 0.94
N TRP A 151 9.92 -2.41 1.95
CA TRP A 151 11.36 -2.15 2.07
C TRP A 151 12.28 -3.26 1.53
N LEU A 152 11.77 -4.48 1.31
CA LEU A 152 12.57 -5.54 0.69
C LEU A 152 12.39 -5.58 -0.82
N GLU A 153 13.46 -5.91 -1.53
CA GLU A 153 13.38 -6.24 -2.95
C GLU A 153 12.43 -7.45 -3.13
N GLN A 154 11.54 -7.40 -4.13
CA GLN A 154 10.60 -8.49 -4.43
C GLN A 154 11.25 -9.63 -5.21
#